data_AF-A0A645IF72-F1
#
_entry.id   AF-A0A645IF72-F1
#
_cell.length_a   1.000
_cell.length_b   1.000
_cell.length_c   1.000
_cell.angle_alpha   90.00
_cell.angle_beta   90.00
_cell.angle_gamma   90.00
#
_symmetry.space_group_name_H-M   'P 1'
#
loop_
_entity.id
_entity.type
_entity.pdbx_description
1 polymer ?
#
loop_
_entity_poly.entity_id
_entity_poly.type
_entity_poly.pdbx_seq_one_letter_code
_entity_poly.pdbx_strand_id
1 'polypeptide(L)'
;MDAITQCPIGFGRKNKMGTAEKMMQWQKDHAVFAQAAAKLPAEELEGKFIIGELHHSPAPEYTAEYEKLVARLQQQKGGQA
;
A
#
# COMPACT_ATOMS: atom_id res chain seq x y z
N MET A 1 -3.68 0.14 -2.14
CA MET A 1 -3.56 1.42 -1.41
C MET A 1 -4.30 1.27 -0.12
N ASP A 2 -3.65 1.56 1.00
CA ASP A 2 -4.30 1.63 2.31
C ASP A 2 -4.22 3.06 2.82
N ALA A 3 -5.21 3.47 3.60
CA ALA A 3 -5.32 4.81 4.15
C ALA A 3 -5.82 4.75 5.59
N ILE A 4 -4.96 5.18 6.52
CA ILE A 4 -5.32 5.27 7.93
C ILE A 4 -6.16 6.52 8.13
N THR A 5 -7.40 6.33 8.57
CA THR A 5 -8.38 7.40 8.79
C THR A 5 -8.90 7.36 10.22
N GLN A 6 -9.13 8.53 10.80
CA GLN A 6 -9.65 8.65 12.16
C GLN A 6 -11.19 8.58 12.14
N CYS A 7 -11.77 7.78 13.04
CA CYS A 7 -13.21 7.76 13.29
C CYS A 7 -13.47 8.34 14.68
N PRO A 8 -13.76 9.66 14.80
CA PRO A 8 -13.80 10.33 16.10
C PRO A 8 -15.03 9.91 16.92
N ILE A 9 -16.14 9.59 16.24
CA ILE A 9 -17.41 9.26 16.89
C ILE A 9 -17.43 7.81 17.39
N GLY A 10 -17.18 6.85 16.50
CA GLY A 10 -17.26 5.43 16.83
C GLY A 10 -16.05 4.95 17.60
N PHE A 11 -14.89 4.97 16.96
CA PHE A 11 -13.64 4.48 17.54
C PHE A 11 -13.12 5.41 18.64
N GLY A 12 -13.07 6.71 18.37
CA GLY A 12 -12.49 7.69 19.28
C GLY A 12 -13.18 7.74 20.65
N ARG A 13 -14.52 7.83 20.66
CA ARG A 13 -15.30 7.86 21.92
C ARG A 13 -15.17 6.57 22.72
N LYS A 14 -15.26 5.41 22.07
CA LYS A 14 -15.18 4.10 22.74
C LYS A 14 -13.80 3.84 23.35
N ASN A 15 -12.75 4.33 22.71
CA ASN A 15 -11.36 4.10 23.12
C ASN A 15 -10.72 5.29 23.84
N LYS A 16 -11.50 6.32 24.20
CA LYS A 16 -11.04 7.52 24.92
C LYS A 16 -9.86 8.23 24.23
N MET A 17 -9.84 8.24 22.90
CA MET A 17 -8.75 8.80 22.08
C MET A 17 -8.72 10.34 22.04
N GLY A 18 -9.68 11.03 22.67
CA GLY A 18 -9.77 12.48 22.69
C GLY A 18 -10.58 13.06 21.52
N THR A 19 -10.22 14.27 21.09
CA THR A 19 -10.90 15.01 20.00
C THR A 19 -10.40 14.54 18.64
N ALA A 20 -11.16 14.85 17.57
CA ALA A 20 -10.76 14.53 16.19
C ALA A 20 -9.38 15.10 15.83
N GLU A 21 -9.08 16.33 16.29
CA GLU A 21 -7.77 16.97 16.18
C GLU A 21 -6.66 16.13 16.82
N LYS A 22 -6.84 15.68 18.07
CA LYS A 22 -5.84 14.85 18.78
C LYS A 22 -5.59 13.53 18.07
N MET A 23 -6.63 12.92 17.51
CA MET A 23 -6.48 11.69 16.73
C MET A 23 -5.70 11.93 15.43
N MET A 24 -5.93 13.05 14.76
CA MET A 24 -5.17 13.42 13.56
C MET A 24 -3.71 13.73 13.90
N GLN A 25 -3.47 14.41 15.02
CA GLN A 25 -2.12 14.66 15.53
C GLN A 25 -1.40 13.34 15.84
N TRP A 26 -2.09 12.40 16.49
CA TRP A 26 -1.54 11.06 16.75
C TRP A 26 -1.15 10.35 15.45
N GLN A 27 -2.00 10.39 14.42
CA GLN A 27 -1.68 9.80 13.10
C GLN A 27 -0.44 10.44 12.48
N LYS A 28 -0.30 11.77 12.56
CA LYS A 28 0.88 12.48 12.06
C LYS A 28 2.15 12.06 12.79
N ASP A 29 2.09 11.94 14.12
CA ASP A 29 3.27 11.66 14.95
C ASP A 29 3.71 10.18 14.89
N HIS A 30 2.79 9.28 14.54
CA HIS A 30 3.04 7.84 14.47
C HIS A 30 3.24 7.35 13.03
N ALA A 31 3.09 8.21 12.02
CA ALA A 31 3.38 7.88 10.63
C ALA A 31 4.86 8.12 10.29
N VAL A 32 5.50 7.16 9.60
CA VAL A 32 6.88 7.29 9.10
C VAL A 32 6.92 6.96 7.61
N PHE A 33 7.51 7.82 6.79
CA PHE A 33 7.70 7.50 5.36
C PHE A 33 8.64 6.30 5.18
N ALA A 34 8.33 5.41 4.25
CA ALA A 34 9.14 4.22 3.95
C ALA A 34 10.64 4.52 3.74
N GLN A 35 10.96 5.63 3.08
CA GLN A 35 12.34 6.09 2.85
C GLN A 35 13.07 6.48 4.14
N ALA A 36 12.35 7.03 5.12
CA ALA A 36 12.90 7.36 6.44
C ALA A 36 13.02 6.09 7.29
N ALA A 37 11.99 5.23 7.27
CA ALA A 37 11.99 3.97 8.02
C ALA A 37 13.18 3.06 7.64
N ALA A 38 13.59 3.05 6.37
CA ALA A 38 14.76 2.29 5.92
C ALA A 38 16.10 2.72 6.53
N LYS A 39 16.17 3.91 7.16
CA LYS A 39 17.39 4.48 7.76
C LYS A 39 17.34 4.54 9.27
N LEU A 40 16.17 4.34 9.87
CA LEU A 40 15.98 4.42 11.32
C LEU A 40 16.27 3.07 11.97
N PRO A 41 16.82 3.06 13.19
CA PRO A 41 16.99 1.83 13.96
C PRO A 41 15.61 1.29 14.38
N ALA A 42 15.53 -0.02 14.66
CA ALA A 42 14.24 -0.70 14.90
C ALA A 42 13.50 -0.14 16.11
N GLU A 43 14.25 0.31 17.11
CA GLU A 43 13.75 0.92 18.35
C GLU A 43 13.01 2.23 18.08
N GLU A 44 13.43 3.01 17.07
CA GLU A 44 12.78 4.28 16.71
C GLU A 44 11.51 4.09 15.85
N LEU A 45 11.28 2.87 15.39
CA LEU A 45 10.09 2.46 14.64
C LEU A 45 9.04 1.78 15.53
N GLU A 46 9.38 1.47 16.79
CA GLU A 46 8.44 0.85 17.71
C GLU A 46 7.22 1.76 17.92
N GLY A 47 6.02 1.19 17.77
CA GLY A 47 4.75 1.90 17.88
C GLY A 47 4.40 2.82 16.70
N LYS A 48 5.25 2.93 15.68
CA LYS A 48 4.99 3.72 14.46
C LYS A 48 4.50 2.83 13.31
N PHE A 49 3.80 3.43 12.35
CA PHE A 49 3.34 2.77 11.14
C PHE A 49 3.95 3.43 9.90
N ILE A 50 4.30 2.59 8.91
CA ILE A 50 5.01 3.03 7.72
C ILE A 50 4.01 3.44 6.63
N ILE A 51 4.25 4.60 6.01
CA ILE A 51 3.44 5.16 4.93
C ILE A 51 4.27 5.42 3.67
N GLY A 52 3.60 5.51 2.53
CA GLY A 52 4.22 5.72 1.21
C GLY A 52 4.21 4.48 0.35
N GLU A 53 5.17 4.37 -0.57
CA GLU A 53 5.33 3.20 -1.42
C GLU A 53 6.08 2.10 -0.66
N LEU A 54 5.33 1.11 -0.15
CA LEU A 54 5.89 0.01 0.62
C LEU A 54 6.52 -1.07 -0.26
N HIS A 55 6.00 -1.23 -1.48
CA HIS A 55 6.48 -2.20 -2.45
C HIS A 55 6.11 -1.76 -3.86
N HIS A 56 7.08 -1.84 -4.77
CA HIS A 56 6.89 -1.60 -6.18
C HIS A 56 7.72 -2.60 -6.99
N SER A 57 7.02 -3.41 -7.77
CA SER A 57 7.62 -4.38 -8.68
C SER A 57 6.86 -4.33 -9.99
N PRO A 58 7.40 -3.63 -11.01
CA PRO A 58 6.82 -3.63 -12.34
C PRO A 58 6.68 -5.07 -12.86
N ALA A 59 5.50 -5.39 -13.37
CA ALA A 59 5.22 -6.63 -14.07
C ALA A 59 4.40 -6.31 -15.32
N PRO A 60 4.45 -7.16 -16.36
CA PRO A 60 3.56 -7.02 -17.50
C PRO A 60 2.10 -6.98 -17.06
N GLU A 61 1.32 -6.11 -17.70
CA GLU A 61 -0.11 -6.05 -17.46
C GLU A 61 -0.78 -7.31 -18.03
N TYR A 62 -1.95 -7.65 -17.48
CA TYR A 62 -2.66 -8.86 -17.88
C TYR A 62 -2.95 -8.86 -19.39
N THR A 63 -3.36 -7.73 -19.97
CA THR A 63 -3.63 -7.67 -21.42
C THR A 63 -2.38 -7.89 -22.26
N ALA A 64 -1.22 -7.39 -21.84
CA ALA A 64 0.04 -7.62 -22.54
C ALA A 64 0.44 -9.10 -22.56
N GLU A 65 0.25 -9.82 -21.44
CA GLU A 65 0.45 -11.28 -21.41
C GLU A 65 -0.61 -12.05 -22.21
N TYR A 66 -1.85 -11.57 -22.19
CA TYR A 66 -2.95 -12.14 -22.95
C TYR A 66 -2.73 -12.01 -24.46
N GLU A 67 -2.24 -10.86 -24.93
CA GLU A 67 -1.89 -10.64 -26.34
C GLU A 67 -0.77 -11.58 -26.79
N LYS A 68 0.26 -11.81 -25.96
CA LYS A 68 1.30 -12.81 -26.25
C LYS A 68 0.71 -14.21 -26.40
N LEU A 69 -0.24 -14.59 -25.55
CA LEU A 69 -0.94 -15.86 -25.65
C LEU A 69 -1.71 -15.98 -26.97
N VAL A 70 -2.49 -14.96 -27.32
CA VAL A 70 -3.27 -14.92 -28.57
C VAL A 70 -2.35 -15.04 -29.79
N ALA A 71 -1.28 -14.26 -29.84
CA ALA A 71 -0.32 -14.28 -30.92
C ALA A 71 0.33 -15.67 -31.08
N ARG A 72 0.73 -16.30 -29.95
CA ARG A 72 1.28 -17.65 -29.94
C ARG A 72 0.30 -18.68 -30.53
N LEU A 73 -0.97 -18.61 -30.16
CA LEU A 73 -2.00 -19.54 -30.64
C LEU A 73 -2.36 -19.31 -32.11
N GLN A 74 -2.35 -18.06 -32.57
CA GLN A 74 -2.57 -17.72 -33.98
C GLN A 74 -1.45 -18.28 -34.88
N GLN A 75 -0.20 -18.17 -34.43
CA GLN A 75 0.95 -18.75 -35.15
C GLN A 75 0.86 -20.28 -35.23
N GLN A 76 0.40 -20.94 -34.17
CA GLN A 76 0.20 -22.40 -34.17
C GLN A 76 -0.91 -22.84 -35.14
N LYS A 77 -2.00 -22.07 -35.27
CA LYS A 77 -3.06 -22.36 -36.26
C LYS A 77 -2.60 -22.15 -37.70
N GLY A 78 -1.71 -21.19 -37.96
CA GLY A 78 -1.16 -20.92 -39.29
C GLY A 78 -0.09 -21.92 -39.77
N GLY A 79 0.48 -22.72 -38.87
CA GLY A 79 1.46 -23.77 -39.18
C GLY A 79 0.90 -25.20 -39.25
N GLN A 80 -0.43 -25.37 -39.17
CA GLN A 80 -1.13 -26.65 -39.36
C GLN A 80 -1.72 -26.81 -40.78
N ALA A 81 -1.17 -26.10 -41.77
CA ALA A 81 -1.51 -26.24 -43.19
C ALA A 81 -0.38 -26.94 -43.96
#